data_AF-A0A1L0CNP4-F1
#
_entry.id   AF-A0A1L0CNP4-F1
#
_cell.length_a   1.000
_cell.length_b   1.000
_cell.length_c   1.000
_cell.angle_alpha   90.00
_cell.angle_beta   90.00
_cell.angle_gamma   90.00
#
_symmetry.space_group_name_H-M   'P 1'
#
loop_
_entity.id
_entity.type
_entity.pdbx_description
1 polymer ?
#
loop_
_entity_poly.entity_id
_entity_poly.type
_entity_poly.pdbx_seq_one_letter_code
_entity_poly.pdbx_strand_id
1 'polypeptide(L)'
;MSFFESLKSTVINSTSPIVSSSYILIKTISILTYLLAYSFGSFTNITILLIIIKSVEFYSIQNIFGRKLVGLRWSYDKDFKYESYKQYGLEEFGNPLDRLIFWYGMYLTIAMWLVFSISTLFGFKFIYFFIVLYCLFLEVYQYYGFRGCYNYKGNEEVKQGVNIMDVLNKYSNVASFFQTSS
;
A
#
# COMPACT_ATOMS: atom_id res chain seq x y z
N MET A 1 -30.63 -2.90 8.13
CA MET A 1 -30.86 -2.75 6.67
C MET A 1 -30.16 -1.52 6.07
N SER A 2 -29.88 -0.46 6.84
CA SER A 2 -29.18 0.76 6.40
C SER A 2 -27.69 0.58 6.05
N PHE A 3 -26.99 -0.33 6.72
CA PHE A 3 -25.56 -0.58 6.46
C PHE A 3 -25.32 -1.20 5.07
N PHE A 4 -26.15 -2.15 4.64
CA PHE A 4 -26.02 -2.78 3.33
C PHE A 4 -26.42 -1.84 2.17
N GLU A 5 -27.39 -0.96 2.40
CA GLU A 5 -27.74 0.14 1.46
C GLU A 5 -26.63 1.19 1.37
N SER A 6 -26.02 1.53 2.51
CA SER A 6 -24.82 2.37 2.56
C SER A 6 -23.66 1.70 1.80
N LEU A 7 -23.40 0.41 2.03
CA LEU A 7 -22.38 -0.33 1.27
C LEU A 7 -22.71 -0.39 -0.23
N LYS A 8 -23.97 -0.58 -0.62
CA LYS A 8 -24.38 -0.61 -2.03
C LYS A 8 -24.12 0.73 -2.72
N SER A 9 -24.62 1.83 -2.16
CA SER A 9 -24.44 3.19 -2.71
C SER A 9 -22.96 3.61 -2.73
N THR A 10 -22.19 3.13 -1.76
CA THR A 10 -20.74 3.32 -1.61
C THR A 10 -19.96 2.54 -2.69
N VAL A 11 -20.30 1.27 -2.91
CA VAL A 11 -19.69 0.42 -3.97
C VAL A 11 -19.99 0.96 -5.37
N ILE A 12 -21.21 1.49 -5.58
CA ILE A 12 -21.63 2.08 -6.86
C ILE A 12 -20.83 3.35 -7.19
N ASN A 13 -20.35 4.09 -6.19
CA ASN A 13 -19.57 5.32 -6.40
C ASN A 13 -18.07 5.07 -6.64
N SER A 14 -17.55 3.84 -6.51
CA SER A 14 -16.13 3.55 -6.76
C SER A 14 -15.75 3.88 -8.21
N THR A 15 -14.62 4.56 -8.40
CA THR A 15 -14.13 4.97 -9.73
C THR A 15 -13.66 3.75 -10.54
N SER A 16 -13.46 2.60 -9.90
CA SER A 16 -13.08 1.33 -10.54
C SER A 16 -13.49 0.12 -9.68
N PRO A 17 -14.79 -0.23 -9.62
CA PRO A 17 -15.30 -1.29 -8.75
C PRO A 17 -14.68 -2.66 -9.06
N ILE A 18 -14.33 -2.89 -10.32
CA ILE A 18 -13.65 -4.10 -10.79
C ILE A 18 -12.27 -4.24 -10.12
N VAL A 19 -11.51 -3.15 -10.01
CA VAL A 19 -10.15 -3.18 -9.45
C VAL A 19 -10.20 -3.45 -7.95
N SER A 20 -11.09 -2.78 -7.22
CA SER A 20 -11.28 -2.99 -5.78
C SER A 20 -11.77 -4.42 -5.47
N SER A 21 -12.67 -4.96 -6.30
CA SER A 21 -13.12 -6.36 -6.20
C SER A 21 -11.98 -7.35 -6.47
N SER A 22 -11.23 -7.17 -7.56
CA SER A 22 -10.06 -8.03 -7.86
C SER A 22 -8.99 -8.00 -6.77
N TYR A 23 -8.79 -6.85 -6.11
CA TYR A 23 -7.89 -6.74 -4.96
C TYR A 23 -8.34 -7.59 -3.77
N ILE A 24 -9.63 -7.56 -3.44
CA ILE A 24 -10.18 -8.40 -2.36
C ILE A 24 -10.11 -9.88 -2.75
N LEU A 25 -10.42 -10.21 -4.00
CA LEU A 25 -10.38 -11.59 -4.50
C LEU A 25 -8.98 -12.19 -4.43
N ILE A 26 -7.94 -11.47 -4.89
CA ILE A 26 -6.57 -12.02 -4.88
C ILE A 26 -6.09 -12.31 -3.45
N LYS A 27 -6.40 -11.41 -2.50
CA LYS A 27 -6.10 -11.60 -1.07
C LYS A 27 -6.88 -12.77 -0.48
N THR A 28 -8.14 -12.90 -0.85
CA THR A 28 -9.01 -14.01 -0.40
C THR A 28 -8.52 -15.35 -0.93
N ILE A 29 -8.08 -15.42 -2.20
CA ILE A 29 -7.55 -16.64 -2.81
C ILE A 29 -6.33 -17.16 -2.05
N SER A 30 -5.42 -16.27 -1.62
CA SER A 30 -4.25 -16.67 -0.84
C SER A 30 -4.64 -17.32 0.49
N ILE A 31 -5.60 -16.74 1.21
CA ILE A 31 -6.11 -17.27 2.48
C ILE A 31 -6.84 -18.59 2.26
N LEU A 32 -7.72 -18.66 1.27
CA LEU A 32 -8.46 -19.89 0.95
C LEU A 32 -7.52 -21.03 0.56
N THR A 33 -6.45 -20.73 -0.17
CA THR A 33 -5.42 -21.72 -0.50
C THR A 33 -4.78 -22.29 0.77
N TYR A 34 -4.45 -21.43 1.75
CA TYR A 34 -3.93 -21.88 3.04
C TYR A 34 -4.95 -22.66 3.88
N LEU A 35 -6.24 -22.34 3.81
CA LEU A 35 -7.26 -23.12 4.51
C LEU A 35 -7.50 -24.49 3.86
N LEU A 36 -7.58 -24.53 2.53
CA LEU A 36 -7.74 -25.77 1.76
C LEU A 36 -6.51 -26.69 1.85
N ALA A 37 -5.34 -26.10 2.14
CA ALA A 37 -4.13 -26.84 2.46
C ALA A 37 -4.32 -27.89 3.55
N TYR A 38 -5.14 -27.57 4.55
CA TYR A 38 -5.35 -28.44 5.69
C TYR A 38 -6.10 -29.72 5.32
N SER A 39 -6.94 -29.67 4.29
CA SER A 39 -7.89 -30.74 3.96
C SER A 39 -7.44 -31.65 2.81
N PHE A 40 -6.63 -31.19 1.85
CA PHE A 40 -6.55 -31.87 0.54
C PHE A 40 -5.16 -32.14 -0.04
N GLY A 41 -4.05 -31.72 0.57
CA GLY A 41 -2.75 -31.75 -0.11
C GLY A 41 -1.57 -32.27 0.69
N SER A 42 -0.57 -32.79 -0.04
CA SER A 42 0.79 -32.96 0.46
C SER A 42 1.38 -31.59 0.80
N PHE A 43 2.05 -31.50 1.96
CA PHE A 43 2.67 -30.27 2.47
C PHE A 43 3.49 -29.52 1.41
N THR A 44 4.29 -30.25 0.63
CA THR A 44 5.16 -29.68 -0.40
C THR A 44 4.37 -28.99 -1.51
N ASN A 45 3.33 -29.64 -2.03
CA ASN A 45 2.53 -29.11 -3.15
C ASN A 45 1.81 -27.82 -2.78
N ILE A 46 1.22 -27.81 -1.58
CA ILE A 46 0.56 -26.63 -1.03
C ILE A 46 1.55 -25.49 -0.85
N THR A 47 2.73 -25.78 -0.29
CA THR A 47 3.76 -24.76 -0.03
C THR A 47 4.18 -24.08 -1.33
N ILE A 48 4.45 -24.87 -2.38
CA ILE A 48 4.80 -24.36 -3.71
C ILE A 48 3.66 -23.50 -4.27
N LEU A 49 2.42 -23.98 -4.20
CA LEU A 49 1.25 -23.24 -4.68
C LEU A 49 1.07 -21.91 -3.94
N LEU A 50 1.23 -21.92 -2.62
CA LEU A 50 1.08 -20.73 -1.78
C LEU A 50 2.17 -19.69 -2.08
N ILE A 51 3.42 -20.12 -2.29
CA ILE A 51 4.51 -19.22 -2.68
C ILE A 51 4.22 -18.55 -4.04
N ILE A 52 3.74 -19.31 -5.02
CA ILE A 52 3.37 -18.77 -6.33
C ILE A 52 2.24 -17.75 -6.18
N ILE A 53 1.17 -18.09 -5.47
CA ILE A 53 0.03 -17.19 -5.25
C ILE A 53 0.47 -15.92 -4.51
N LYS A 54 1.28 -16.04 -3.44
CA LYS A 54 1.82 -14.89 -2.71
C LYS A 54 2.71 -14.01 -3.58
N SER A 55 3.47 -14.60 -4.52
CA SER A 55 4.32 -13.83 -5.44
C SER A 55 3.48 -13.03 -6.44
N VAL A 56 2.45 -13.65 -7.03
CA VAL A 56 1.50 -12.98 -7.94
C VAL A 56 0.73 -11.89 -7.20
N GLU A 57 0.29 -12.16 -5.97
CA GLU A 57 -0.37 -11.18 -5.11
C GLU A 57 0.55 -10.00 -4.82
N PHE A 58 1.78 -10.27 -4.38
CA PHE A 58 2.78 -9.25 -4.08
C PHE A 58 3.04 -8.34 -5.29
N TYR A 59 3.28 -8.92 -6.46
CA TYR A 59 3.49 -8.17 -7.70
C TYR A 59 2.26 -7.33 -8.08
N SER A 60 1.06 -7.91 -7.98
CA SER A 60 -0.19 -7.24 -8.36
C SER A 60 -0.49 -6.06 -7.44
N ILE A 61 -0.23 -6.19 -6.13
CA ILE A 61 -0.44 -5.11 -5.18
C ILE A 61 0.56 -3.99 -5.39
N GLN A 62 1.85 -4.31 -5.54
CA GLN A 62 2.90 -3.31 -5.79
C GLN A 62 2.66 -2.53 -7.09
N ASN A 63 2.29 -3.21 -8.17
CA ASN A 63 2.28 -2.63 -9.51
C ASN A 63 0.88 -2.28 -10.05
N ILE A 64 -0.21 -2.87 -9.58
CA ILE A 64 -1.54 -2.60 -10.14
C ILE A 64 -2.38 -1.87 -9.10
N PHE A 65 -2.63 -2.52 -7.96
CA PHE A 65 -3.55 -2.00 -6.95
C PHE A 65 -3.02 -0.76 -6.24
N GLY A 66 -1.72 -0.69 -5.95
CA GLY A 66 -1.09 0.51 -5.39
C GLY A 66 -1.30 1.76 -6.26
N ARG A 67 -1.12 1.62 -7.58
CA ARG A 67 -1.30 2.72 -8.53
C ARG A 67 -2.76 3.10 -8.73
N LYS A 68 -3.65 2.10 -8.87
CA LYS A 68 -5.06 2.35 -9.20
C LYS A 68 -5.94 2.73 -7.99
N LEU A 69 -5.69 2.16 -6.82
CA LEU A 69 -6.54 2.37 -5.63
C LEU A 69 -6.06 3.53 -4.76
N VAL A 70 -4.74 3.76 -4.67
CA VAL A 70 -4.17 4.77 -3.76
C VAL A 70 -3.24 5.78 -4.42
N GLY A 71 -2.83 5.53 -5.67
CA GLY A 71 -1.92 6.42 -6.41
C GLY A 71 -0.46 6.35 -5.92
N LEU A 72 -0.10 5.27 -5.22
CA LEU A 72 1.21 5.09 -4.60
C LEU A 72 2.00 4.02 -5.35
N ARG A 73 3.31 4.23 -5.47
CA ARG A 73 4.25 3.24 -5.99
C ARG A 73 5.52 3.26 -5.15
N TRP A 74 5.98 2.08 -4.74
CA TRP A 74 7.30 1.89 -4.17
C TRP A 74 8.10 0.90 -5.01
N SER A 75 9.40 1.16 -5.13
CA SER A 75 10.39 0.29 -5.76
C SER A 75 11.72 0.41 -5.04
N TYR A 76 12.65 -0.47 -5.36
CA TYR A 76 14.05 -0.29 -5.00
C TYR A 76 14.82 0.10 -6.26
N ASP A 77 15.69 1.10 -6.12
CA ASP A 77 16.61 1.47 -7.19
C ASP A 77 17.78 0.47 -7.28
N LYS A 78 18.61 0.59 -8.32
CA LYS A 78 19.79 -0.25 -8.58
C LYS A 78 20.80 -0.23 -7.41
N ASP A 79 20.80 0.84 -6.63
CA ASP A 79 21.62 1.00 -5.43
C ASP A 79 20.99 0.38 -4.16
N PHE A 80 19.92 -0.42 -4.29
CA PHE A 80 19.09 -0.90 -3.18
C PHE A 80 18.53 0.22 -2.29
N LYS A 81 18.45 1.44 -2.83
CA LYS A 81 17.79 2.56 -2.17
C LYS A 81 16.28 2.43 -2.33
N TYR A 82 15.56 2.56 -1.22
CA TYR A 82 14.11 2.55 -1.24
C TYR A 82 13.60 3.83 -1.93
N GLU A 83 12.87 3.66 -3.02
CA GLU A 83 12.21 4.73 -3.74
C GLU A 83 10.71 4.71 -3.45
N SER A 84 10.20 5.87 -3.07
CA SER A 84 8.77 6.11 -2.90
C SER A 84 8.30 7.21 -3.84
N TYR A 85 7.24 6.93 -4.60
CA TYR A 85 6.66 7.88 -5.54
C TYR A 85 5.15 8.04 -5.31
N LYS A 86 4.71 9.29 -5.25
CA LYS A 86 3.29 9.69 -5.25
C LYS A 86 2.95 10.17 -6.65
N GLN A 87 2.06 9.46 -7.32
CA GLN A 87 1.67 9.83 -8.69
C GLN A 87 0.71 11.03 -8.72
N TYR A 88 -0.05 11.22 -7.64
CA TYR A 88 -1.09 12.25 -7.52
C TYR A 88 -1.21 12.74 -6.06
N GLY A 89 -1.80 13.91 -5.84
CA GLY A 89 -2.16 14.40 -4.51
C GLY A 89 -3.15 13.43 -3.83
N LEU A 90 -2.95 13.13 -2.55
CA LEU A 90 -3.81 12.18 -1.81
C LEU A 90 -5.27 12.64 -1.71
N GLU A 91 -5.49 13.96 -1.68
CA GLU A 91 -6.82 14.56 -1.64
C GLU A 91 -7.50 14.59 -3.02
N GLU A 92 -6.72 14.60 -4.09
CA GLU A 92 -7.22 14.67 -5.47
C GLU A 92 -7.37 13.31 -6.13
N PHE A 93 -6.76 12.24 -5.60
CA PHE A 93 -6.69 10.95 -6.28
C PHE A 93 -7.62 9.88 -5.71
N GLY A 94 -8.46 9.34 -6.59
CA GLY A 94 -9.26 8.14 -6.35
C GLY A 94 -10.44 8.38 -5.41
N ASN A 95 -11.40 7.46 -5.43
CA ASN A 95 -12.49 7.50 -4.47
C ASN A 95 -11.96 7.23 -3.05
N PRO A 96 -12.35 7.99 -2.01
CA PRO A 96 -11.97 7.71 -0.61
C PRO A 96 -12.21 6.26 -0.19
N LEU A 97 -13.19 5.60 -0.80
CA LEU A 97 -13.53 4.20 -0.55
C LEU A 97 -12.49 3.23 -1.08
N ASP A 98 -11.94 3.47 -2.26
CA ASP A 98 -10.91 2.61 -2.85
C ASP A 98 -9.64 2.66 -1.99
N ARG A 99 -9.33 3.85 -1.46
CA ARG A 99 -8.25 4.05 -0.49
C ARG A 99 -8.53 3.30 0.82
N LEU A 100 -9.75 3.39 1.34
CA LEU A 100 -10.16 2.67 2.55
C LEU A 100 -10.04 1.16 2.36
N ILE A 101 -10.59 0.61 1.28
CA ILE A 101 -10.54 -0.82 0.93
C ILE A 101 -9.09 -1.29 0.85
N PHE A 102 -8.21 -0.52 0.20
CA PHE A 102 -6.80 -0.87 0.08
C PHE A 102 -6.13 -1.03 1.46
N TRP A 103 -6.22 0.00 2.31
CA TRP A 103 -5.57 -0.01 3.63
C TRP A 103 -6.20 -1.04 4.57
N TYR A 104 -7.53 -1.11 4.66
CA TYR A 104 -8.21 -2.12 5.47
C TYR A 104 -7.90 -3.53 4.99
N GLY A 105 -7.81 -3.76 3.68
CA GLY A 105 -7.42 -5.05 3.12
C GLY A 105 -6.01 -5.48 3.56
N MET A 106 -5.06 -4.54 3.65
CA MET A 106 -3.71 -4.82 4.19
C MET A 106 -3.76 -5.17 5.67
N TYR A 107 -4.42 -4.33 6.48
CA TYR A 107 -4.51 -4.59 7.92
C TYR A 107 -5.20 -5.92 8.23
N LEU A 108 -6.28 -6.22 7.51
CA LEU A 108 -7.04 -7.47 7.68
C LEU A 108 -6.19 -8.68 7.32
N THR A 109 -5.46 -8.63 6.20
CA THR A 109 -4.58 -9.74 5.79
C THR A 109 -3.42 -9.96 6.74
N ILE A 110 -2.75 -8.89 7.20
CA ILE A 110 -1.71 -8.99 8.23
C ILE A 110 -2.27 -9.63 9.51
N ALA A 111 -3.44 -9.19 9.98
CA ALA A 111 -4.08 -9.75 11.17
C ALA A 111 -4.42 -11.23 11.00
N MET A 112 -4.95 -11.64 9.84
CA MET A 112 -5.26 -13.04 9.57
C MET A 112 -4.01 -13.92 9.55
N TRP A 113 -2.94 -13.48 8.88
CA TRP A 113 -1.67 -14.23 8.88
C TRP A 113 -1.03 -14.30 10.26
N LEU A 114 -1.18 -13.26 11.08
CA LEU A 114 -0.72 -13.28 12.47
C LEU A 114 -1.50 -14.32 13.30
N VAL A 115 -2.83 -14.37 13.15
CA VAL A 115 -3.66 -15.39 13.81
C VAL A 115 -3.26 -16.81 13.38
N PHE A 116 -3.01 -17.03 12.08
CA PHE A 116 -2.53 -18.32 11.59
C PHE A 116 -1.13 -18.67 12.13
N SER A 117 -0.25 -17.68 12.29
CA SER A 117 1.10 -17.88 12.84
C SER A 117 1.01 -18.35 14.29
N ILE A 118 0.18 -17.68 15.10
CA ILE A 118 -0.06 -18.05 16.50
C ILE A 118 -0.72 -19.44 16.59
N SER A 119 -1.72 -19.71 15.74
CA SER A 119 -2.41 -21.01 15.71
C SER A 119 -1.45 -22.17 15.38
N THR A 120 -0.55 -21.99 14.41
CA THR A 120 0.45 -23.01 14.03
C THR A 120 1.53 -23.19 15.08
N LEU A 121 1.89 -22.13 15.82
CA LEU A 121 2.83 -22.18 16.93
C LEU A 121 2.31 -23.05 18.08
N PHE A 122 1.06 -22.83 18.52
CA PHE A 122 0.43 -23.67 19.55
C PHE A 122 0.18 -25.11 19.09
N GLY A 123 0.00 -25.33 17.78
CA GLY A 123 -0.13 -26.65 17.21
C GLY A 123 1.18 -27.44 17.09
N PHE A 124 2.34 -26.88 17.49
CA PHE A 124 3.68 -27.46 17.33
C PHE A 124 4.02 -27.90 15.89
N LYS A 125 3.39 -27.29 14.89
CA LYS A 125 3.62 -27.58 13.46
C LYS A 125 4.68 -26.64 12.88
N PHE A 126 5.94 -26.81 13.30
CA PHE A 126 7.04 -25.87 12.96
C PHE A 126 7.22 -25.63 11.46
N ILE A 127 7.05 -26.65 10.62
CA ILE A 127 7.21 -26.48 9.17
C ILE A 127 6.10 -25.57 8.60
N TYR A 128 4.85 -25.74 9.05
CA TYR A 128 3.74 -24.85 8.67
C TYR A 128 3.91 -23.44 9.25
N PHE A 129 4.52 -23.33 10.43
CA PHE A 129 4.82 -22.04 11.04
C PHE A 129 5.77 -21.21 10.17
N PHE A 130 6.83 -21.79 9.61
CA PHE A 130 7.77 -21.05 8.76
C PHE A 130 7.13 -20.50 7.48
N ILE A 131 6.26 -21.27 6.82
CA ILE A 131 5.56 -20.79 5.62
C ILE A 131 4.55 -19.68 5.95
N VAL A 132 3.85 -19.79 7.08
CA VAL A 132 2.95 -18.72 7.54
C VAL A 132 3.73 -17.47 7.91
N LEU A 133 4.89 -17.61 8.55
CA LEU A 133 5.79 -16.51 8.88
C LEU A 133 6.30 -15.80 7.62
N TYR A 134 6.65 -16.56 6.58
CA TYR A 134 7.01 -16.01 5.26
C TYR A 134 5.86 -15.17 4.67
N CYS A 135 4.62 -15.68 4.71
CA CYS A 135 3.45 -14.95 4.20
C CYS A 135 3.20 -13.66 4.98
N LEU A 136 3.32 -13.71 6.32
CA LEU A 136 3.20 -12.55 7.19
C LEU A 136 4.28 -11.50 6.88
N PHE A 137 5.53 -11.94 6.72
CA PHE A 137 6.64 -11.05 6.41
C PHE A 137 6.43 -10.30 5.10
N LEU A 138 5.97 -10.99 4.04
CA LEU A 138 5.66 -10.34 2.76
C LEU A 138 4.56 -9.28 2.88
N GLU A 139 3.51 -9.53 3.66
CA GLU A 139 2.43 -8.55 3.88
C GLU A 139 2.90 -7.34 4.66
N VAL A 140 3.69 -7.57 5.72
CA VAL A 140 4.29 -6.51 6.53
C VAL A 140 5.26 -5.67 5.69
N TYR A 141 6.11 -6.32 4.90
CA TYR A 141 7.02 -5.64 3.99
C TYR A 141 6.28 -4.78 2.97
N GLN A 142 5.21 -5.32 2.39
CA GLN A 142 4.37 -4.58 1.46
C GLN A 142 3.68 -3.38 2.13
N TYR A 143 3.15 -3.56 3.34
CA TYR A 143 2.59 -2.47 4.13
C TYR A 143 3.61 -1.36 4.39
N TYR A 144 4.83 -1.71 4.82
CA TYR A 144 5.91 -0.73 5.02
C TYR A 144 6.25 0.01 3.73
N GLY A 145 6.30 -0.69 2.60
CA GLY A 145 6.51 -0.09 1.28
C GLY A 145 5.44 0.94 0.93
N PHE A 146 4.16 0.68 1.20
CA PHE A 146 3.11 1.67 0.94
C PHE A 146 3.05 2.79 1.99
N ARG A 147 3.35 2.48 3.25
CA ARG A 147 3.37 3.47 4.34
C ARG A 147 4.50 4.48 4.16
N GLY A 148 5.67 4.02 3.71
CA GLY A 148 6.77 4.89 3.30
C GLY A 148 6.34 5.86 2.20
N CYS A 149 5.67 5.36 1.15
CA CYS A 149 5.11 6.23 0.10
C CYS A 149 4.05 7.21 0.59
N TYR A 150 3.18 6.79 1.51
CA TYR A 150 2.16 7.66 2.06
C TYR A 150 2.79 8.85 2.82
N ASN A 151 3.82 8.56 3.62
CA ASN A 151 4.55 9.56 4.40
C ASN A 151 5.57 10.36 3.58
N TYR A 152 5.93 9.89 2.37
CA TYR A 152 6.89 10.56 1.51
C TYR A 152 6.39 11.94 1.10
N LYS A 153 6.99 12.99 1.66
CA LYS A 153 6.87 14.36 1.19
C LYS A 153 7.94 14.56 0.13
N GLY A 154 7.73 14.01 -1.06
CA GLY A 154 8.70 14.19 -2.14
C GLY A 154 8.95 15.68 -2.37
N ASN A 155 10.23 16.08 -2.42
CA ASN A 155 10.73 17.46 -2.57
C ASN A 155 9.67 18.50 -2.97
N GLU A 156 8.85 18.93 -2.01
CA GLU A 156 8.00 20.11 -2.16
C GLU A 156 8.90 21.37 -2.32
N GLU A 157 10.19 21.24 -2.06
CA GLU A 157 11.23 22.24 -2.36
C GLU A 157 11.47 22.48 -3.85
N VAL A 158 11.08 21.59 -4.79
CA VAL A 158 11.35 21.79 -6.23
C VAL A 158 10.15 22.36 -7.01
N LYS A 159 8.95 22.40 -6.40
CA LYS A 159 7.77 23.02 -7.04
C LYS A 159 7.47 24.45 -6.57
N GLN A 160 8.01 24.89 -5.43
CA GLN A 160 8.23 26.32 -5.23
C GLN A 160 9.49 26.68 -6.03
N GLY A 161 9.33 26.88 -7.34
CA GLY A 161 10.32 27.66 -8.07
C GLY A 161 10.49 28.95 -7.30
N VAL A 162 11.67 29.18 -6.74
CA VAL A 162 12.04 30.44 -6.10
C VAL A 162 11.67 31.51 -7.10
N ASN A 163 10.59 32.24 -6.84
CA ASN A 163 10.15 33.28 -7.73
C ASN A 163 11.22 34.37 -7.55
N ILE A 164 12.16 34.44 -8.50
CA ILE A 164 13.31 35.33 -8.41
C ILE A 164 12.81 36.77 -8.20
N MET A 165 11.62 37.09 -8.70
CA MET A 165 10.93 38.36 -8.45
C MET A 165 10.56 38.59 -6.97
N ASP A 166 10.14 37.58 -6.22
CA ASP A 166 9.85 37.72 -4.78
C ASP A 166 11.13 37.94 -3.97
N VAL A 167 12.22 37.26 -4.36
CA VAL A 167 13.54 37.46 -3.77
C VAL A 167 14.08 38.85 -4.09
N LEU A 168 13.98 39.29 -5.35
CA LEU A 168 14.42 40.61 -5.79
C LEU A 168 13.60 41.74 -5.14
N ASN A 169 12.28 41.59 -5.01
CA ASN A 169 11.43 42.55 -4.30
C ASN A 169 11.76 42.63 -2.81
N LYS A 170 12.15 41.52 -2.18
CA LYS A 170 12.60 41.52 -0.79
C LYS A 170 13.90 42.30 -0.61
N TYR A 171 14.84 42.19 -1.55
CA TYR A 171 16.11 42.92 -1.48
C TYR A 171 16.02 44.38 -1.96
N SER A 172 15.15 44.72 -2.92
CA SER A 172 14.96 46.11 -3.35
C SER A 172 14.35 46.97 -2.23
N ASN A 173 13.42 46.42 -1.45
CA ASN A 173 12.85 47.08 -0.26
C ASN A 173 13.88 47.26 0.87
N VAL A 174 14.92 46.44 0.93
CA VAL A 174 16.03 46.61 1.88
C VAL A 174 17.01 47.67 1.37
N ALA A 175 17.25 47.75 0.06
CA ALA A 175 18.09 48.78 -0.54
C ALA A 175 17.50 50.21 -0.39
N SER A 176 16.17 50.35 -0.51
CA SER A 176 15.49 51.63 -0.28
C SER A 176 15.55 52.10 1.18
N PHE A 177 15.72 51.17 2.13
CA PHE A 177 15.89 51.46 3.56
C PHE A 177 17.23 52.16 3.87
N PHE A 178 18.25 51.97 3.02
CA PHE A 178 19.55 52.65 3.18
C PHE A 178 19.64 54.00 2.46
N GLN A 179 18.73 54.30 1.54
CA GLN A 179 18.70 55.59 0.81
C GLN A 179 17.99 56.73 1.55
N THR A 180 17.28 56.45 2.65
CA THR A 180 16.54 57.46 3.43
C THR A 180 17.33 58.02 4.63
N SER A 181 18.65 57.80 4.67
CA SER A 181 19.52 58.20 5.78
C SER A 181 20.53 59.31 5.43
N SER A 182 20.18 60.21 4.50
CA SER A 182 20.94 61.44 4.20
C SER A 182 20.16 62.69 4.57
#